data_AF-A0A9X2IPG9-F1
#
_entry.id   AF-A0A9X2IPG9-F1
#
_cell.length_a   1.000
_cell.length_b   1.000
_cell.length_c   1.000
_cell.angle_alpha   90.00
_cell.angle_beta   90.00
_cell.angle_gamma   90.00
#
_symmetry.space_group_name_H-M   'P 1'
#
loop_
_entity.id
_entity.type
_entity.pdbx_description
1 polymer ?
#
loop_
_entity_poly.entity_id
_entity_poly.type
_entity_poly.pdbx_seq_one_letter_code
_entity_poly.pdbx_strand_id
1 'polypeptide(L)'
;MATTTEKEQYQKNIQLYQPKRAVWRNGAKAFLIGGFICTLGQWLNNLYLTYLPFTEKEAMGPTLATLILLAALATGLGLYDKLGQFAGAGSLVPVTGFSNAMTSAALEHKSEGLVFGIGANMFKLTGAVIAFGVLSAYIVGLTRLLVKMLIQS
;
A
#
# COMPACT_ATOMS: atom_id res chain seq x y z
N MET A 1 -26.05 -30.20 2.21
CA MET A 1 -26.23 -28.94 1.48
C MET A 1 -27.07 -28.02 2.36
N ALA A 2 -26.48 -27.04 3.04
CA ALA A 2 -27.26 -26.06 3.81
C ALA A 2 -28.11 -25.23 2.85
N THR A 3 -29.40 -25.16 3.12
CA THR A 3 -30.39 -24.48 2.28
C THR A 3 -30.11 -22.97 2.28
N THR A 4 -30.30 -22.30 1.13
CA THR A 4 -29.99 -20.88 0.94
C THR A 4 -30.60 -19.97 2.02
N THR A 5 -31.76 -20.38 2.55
CA THR A 5 -32.49 -19.79 3.67
C THR A 5 -31.74 -19.81 5.01
N GLU A 6 -31.00 -20.87 5.34
CA GLU A 6 -30.25 -20.95 6.61
C GLU A 6 -29.07 -19.97 6.65
N LYS A 7 -28.38 -19.80 5.52
CA LYS A 7 -27.27 -18.84 5.39
C LYS A 7 -27.73 -17.40 5.51
N GLU A 8 -28.88 -17.06 4.92
CA GLU A 8 -29.47 -15.72 5.00
C GLU A 8 -29.94 -15.40 6.42
N GLN A 9 -30.59 -16.33 7.11
CA GLN A 9 -31.00 -16.13 8.51
C GLN A 9 -29.81 -16.03 9.46
N TYR A 10 -28.75 -16.82 9.23
CA TYR A 10 -27.50 -16.73 9.96
C TYR A 10 -26.82 -15.37 9.76
N GLN A 11 -26.75 -14.85 8.52
CA GLN A 11 -26.22 -13.51 8.26
C GLN A 11 -27.06 -12.40 8.89
N LYS A 12 -28.39 -12.52 8.88
CA LYS A 12 -29.30 -11.55 9.52
C LYS A 12 -29.09 -11.50 11.03
N ASN A 13 -28.92 -12.66 11.66
CA ASN A 13 -28.67 -12.76 13.09
C ASN A 13 -27.28 -12.24 13.49
N ILE A 14 -26.27 -12.36 12.62
CA ILE A 14 -24.92 -11.82 12.88
C ILE A 14 -24.82 -10.32 12.62
N GLN A 15 -25.56 -9.79 11.64
CA GLN A 15 -25.58 -8.35 11.36
C GLN A 15 -26.03 -7.51 12.56
N LEU A 16 -26.87 -8.07 13.44
CA LEU A 16 -27.31 -7.42 14.68
C LEU A 16 -26.18 -7.23 15.72
N TYR A 17 -25.13 -8.05 15.66
CA TYR A 17 -23.95 -7.95 16.53
C TYR A 17 -22.77 -7.23 15.88
N GLN A 18 -22.88 -6.84 14.60
CA GLN A 18 -21.84 -6.09 13.93
C GLN A 18 -21.93 -4.60 14.30
N PRO A 19 -20.87 -4.00 14.88
CA PRO A 19 -20.88 -2.58 15.19
C PRO A 19 -21.04 -1.78 13.90
N LYS A 20 -22.02 -0.86 13.85
CA LYS A 20 -22.19 0.09 12.73
C LYS A 20 -20.89 0.88 12.57
N ARG A 21 -20.11 0.57 11.53
CA ARG A 21 -18.88 1.29 11.21
C ARG A 21 -19.27 2.69 10.73
N ALA A 22 -18.81 3.73 11.42
CA ALA A 22 -19.01 5.11 11.01
C ALA A 22 -18.13 5.41 9.76
N VAL A 23 -18.62 5.00 8.59
CA VAL A 23 -17.87 5.01 7.32
C VAL A 23 -17.32 6.40 7.01
N TRP A 24 -18.12 7.45 7.22
CA TRP A 24 -17.70 8.84 7.04
C TRP A 24 -16.60 9.28 7.99
N ARG A 25 -16.70 8.93 9.29
CA ARG A 25 -15.68 9.27 10.30
C ARG A 25 -14.36 8.55 10.03
N ASN A 26 -14.45 7.28 9.65
CA ASN A 26 -13.28 6.47 9.31
C ASN A 26 -12.65 6.92 7.98
N GLY A 27 -13.46 7.31 7.01
CA GLY A 27 -13.02 7.86 5.73
C GLY A 27 -12.27 9.19 5.91
N ALA A 28 -12.82 10.13 6.68
CA ALA A 28 -12.16 11.40 6.98
C ALA A 28 -10.82 11.17 7.71
N LYS A 29 -10.79 10.27 8.69
CA LYS A 29 -9.57 9.90 9.40
C LYS A 29 -8.52 9.28 8.47
N ALA A 30 -8.93 8.36 7.59
CA ALA A 30 -8.06 7.74 6.61
C ALA A 30 -7.49 8.75 5.61
N PHE A 31 -8.32 9.69 5.14
CA PHE A 31 -7.90 10.75 4.24
C PHE A 31 -6.85 11.67 4.88
N LEU A 32 -7.08 12.10 6.13
CA LEU A 32 -6.14 12.99 6.83
C LEU A 32 -4.78 12.31 7.06
N ILE A 33 -4.78 11.03 7.45
CA ILE A 33 -3.53 10.33 7.74
C ILE A 33 -2.80 9.96 6.45
N GLY A 34 -3.52 9.50 5.42
CA GLY A 34 -2.93 9.27 4.11
C GLY A 34 -2.36 10.56 3.51
N GLY A 35 -3.10 11.66 3.61
CA GLY A 35 -2.65 12.99 3.19
C GLY A 35 -1.40 13.44 3.94
N PHE A 36 -1.36 13.27 5.27
CA PHE A 36 -0.19 13.59 6.08
C PHE A 36 1.05 12.80 5.67
N ILE A 37 0.92 11.49 5.41
CA ILE A 37 2.03 10.65 4.93
C ILE A 37 2.53 11.15 3.56
N CYS A 38 1.62 11.53 2.66
CA CYS A 38 1.99 12.11 1.36
C CYS A 38 2.70 13.45 1.52
N THR A 39 2.23 14.33 2.41
CA THR A 39 2.89 15.61 2.71
C THR A 39 4.28 15.40 3.28
N LEU A 40 4.49 14.40 4.15
CA LEU A 40 5.82 14.02 4.63
C LEU A 40 6.73 13.57 3.49
N GLY A 41 6.22 12.77 2.54
CA GLY A 41 6.98 12.37 1.37
C GLY A 41 7.36 13.55 0.48
N GLN A 42 6.44 14.50 0.27
CA GLN A 42 6.73 15.70 -0.51
C GLN A 42 7.74 16.62 0.19
N TRP A 43 7.64 16.75 1.51
CA TRP A 43 8.63 17.47 2.32
C TRP A 43 10.02 16.83 2.18
N LEU A 44 10.10 15.51 2.25
CA LEU A 44 11.34 14.77 2.09
C LEU A 44 11.92 14.93 0.68
N ASN A 45 11.08 14.91 -0.35
CA ASN A 45 11.50 15.18 -1.73
C ASN A 45 12.07 16.60 -1.88
N ASN A 46 11.42 17.59 -1.26
CA ASN A 46 11.93 18.96 -1.27
C ASN A 46 13.26 19.09 -0.53
N LEU A 47 13.48 18.34 0.56
CA LEU A 47 14.79 18.28 1.21
C LEU A 47 15.85 17.72 0.25
N TYR A 48 15.55 16.63 -0.45
CA TYR A 48 16.45 16.07 -1.45
C TYR A 48 16.80 17.08 -2.55
N LEU A 49 15.83 17.84 -3.05
CA LEU A 49 16.07 18.87 -4.06
C LEU A 49 16.84 20.09 -3.53
N THR A 50 16.73 20.39 -2.24
CA THR A 50 17.38 21.56 -1.64
C THR A 50 18.83 21.27 -1.25
N TYR A 51 19.11 20.09 -0.72
CA TYR A 51 20.41 19.73 -0.15
C TYR A 51 21.29 18.89 -1.07
N LEU A 52 20.72 18.24 -2.09
CA LEU A 52 21.46 17.43 -3.05
C LEU A 52 21.27 17.99 -4.47
N PRO A 53 22.27 17.86 -5.35
CA PRO A 53 22.19 18.32 -6.74
C PRO A 53 21.39 17.32 -7.60
N PHE A 54 20.16 17.00 -7.17
CA PHE A 54 19.26 16.11 -7.91
C PHE A 54 18.26 16.92 -8.73
N THR A 55 17.90 16.38 -9.90
CA THR A 55 16.73 16.85 -10.63
C THR A 55 15.43 16.35 -9.97
N GLU A 56 14.30 16.99 -10.24
CA GLU A 56 12.98 16.57 -9.72
C GLU A 56 12.69 15.08 -9.94
N LYS A 57 13.09 14.53 -11.09
CA LYS A 57 12.88 13.12 -11.42
C LYS A 57 13.81 12.19 -10.65
N GLU A 58 15.04 12.64 -10.38
CA GLU A 58 16.03 11.85 -9.67
C GLU A 58 15.76 11.82 -8.16
N ALA A 59 15.22 12.88 -7.58
CA ALA A 59 14.92 12.98 -6.15
C ALA A 59 13.77 12.05 -5.69
N MET A 60 12.87 11.66 -6.61
CA MET A 60 11.75 10.75 -6.31
C MET A 60 12.20 9.35 -5.86
N GLY A 61 13.23 8.80 -6.51
CA GLY A 61 13.81 7.50 -6.16
C GLY A 61 14.29 7.40 -4.70
N PRO A 62 15.23 8.26 -4.24
CA PRO A 62 15.71 8.27 -2.86
C PRO A 62 14.61 8.64 -1.85
N THR A 63 13.66 9.50 -2.22
CA THR A 63 12.49 9.80 -1.37
C THR A 63 11.64 8.56 -1.10
N LEU A 64 11.32 7.78 -2.14
CA LEU A 64 10.57 6.53 -1.98
C LEU A 64 11.38 5.49 -1.20
N ALA A 65 12.68 5.36 -1.49
CA ALA A 65 13.55 4.41 -0.81
C ALA A 65 13.63 4.69 0.71
N THR A 66 13.75 5.95 1.09
CA THR A 66 13.79 6.35 2.51
C THR A 66 12.46 6.18 3.21
N LEU A 67 11.34 6.51 2.57
CA LEU A 67 10.01 6.23 3.14
C LEU A 67 9.78 4.73 3.36
N ILE A 68 10.16 3.90 2.39
CA ILE A 68 10.08 2.44 2.49
C ILE A 68 10.98 1.96 3.64
N LEU A 69 12.22 2.44 3.72
CA LEU A 69 13.15 2.06 4.78
C LEU A 69 12.62 2.43 6.17
N LEU A 70 12.16 3.67 6.35
CA LEU A 70 11.59 4.14 7.61
C LEU A 70 10.34 3.33 7.99
N ALA A 71 9.48 3.03 7.03
CA ALA A 71 8.31 2.18 7.26
C ALA A 71 8.72 0.77 7.67
N ALA A 72 9.62 0.12 6.95
CA ALA A 72 10.12 -1.22 7.28
C ALA A 72 10.76 -1.27 8.68
N LEU A 73 11.56 -0.27 9.05
CA LEU A 73 12.13 -0.16 10.39
C LEU A 73 11.04 0.02 11.45
N ALA A 74 10.08 0.92 11.22
CA ALA A 74 8.95 1.12 12.12
C ALA A 74 8.09 -0.14 12.27
N THR A 75 7.93 -0.95 11.22
CA THR A 75 7.25 -2.25 11.25
C THR A 75 8.05 -3.25 12.08
N GLY A 76 9.36 -3.37 11.86
CA GLY A 76 10.24 -4.24 12.65
C GLY A 76 10.25 -3.91 14.14
N LEU A 77 10.08 -2.63 14.49
CA LEU A 77 9.95 -2.14 15.87
C LEU A 77 8.53 -2.24 16.43
N GLY A 78 7.54 -2.68 15.65
CA GLY A 78 6.13 -2.80 16.05
C GLY A 78 5.39 -1.46 16.21
N LEU A 79 5.99 -0.35 15.75
CA LEU A 79 5.40 0.99 15.83
C LEU A 79 4.42 1.24 14.68
N TYR A 80 4.72 0.70 13.49
CA TYR A 80 3.89 0.88 12.32
C TYR A 80 2.54 0.17 12.45
N ASP A 81 2.48 -1.02 13.06
CA ASP A 81 1.22 -1.72 13.27
C ASP A 81 0.26 -0.95 14.21
N LYS A 82 0.79 -0.25 15.22
CA LYS A 82 0.00 0.63 16.09
C LYS A 82 -0.54 1.83 15.33
N LEU A 83 0.29 2.45 14.49
CA LEU A 83 -0.14 3.50 13.58
C LEU A 83 -1.20 3.00 12.62
N GLY A 84 -1.07 1.78 12.09
CA GLY A 84 -2.02 1.15 11.18
C GLY A 84 -3.39 0.90 11.80
N GLN A 85 -3.42 0.39 13.04
CA GLN A 85 -4.67 0.20 13.77
C GLN A 85 -5.39 1.53 14.04
N PHE A 86 -4.63 2.60 14.32
CA PHE A 86 -5.20 3.92 14.50
C PHE A 86 -5.64 4.54 13.17
N ALA A 87 -4.82 4.44 12.13
CA ALA A 87 -5.02 5.11 10.85
C ALA A 87 -6.00 4.40 9.91
N GLY A 88 -6.22 3.11 10.12
CA GLY A 88 -7.05 2.27 9.26
C GLY A 88 -6.53 2.28 7.82
N ALA A 89 -7.44 2.47 6.86
CA ALA A 89 -7.08 2.47 5.44
C ALA A 89 -6.06 3.55 5.04
N GLY A 90 -5.96 4.65 5.81
CA GLY A 90 -5.08 5.78 5.48
C GLY A 90 -3.58 5.48 5.50
N SER A 91 -3.14 4.53 6.32
CA SER A 91 -1.73 4.08 6.37
C SER A 91 -1.44 2.89 5.47
N LEU A 92 -2.47 2.26 4.89
CA LEU A 92 -2.36 1.11 4.00
C LEU A 92 -2.22 1.52 2.53
N VAL A 93 -2.82 2.65 2.14
CA VAL A 93 -2.82 3.15 0.76
C VAL A 93 -1.45 3.71 0.30
N PRO A 94 -0.70 4.48 1.11
CA PRO A 94 0.62 4.99 0.70
C PRO A 94 1.67 3.89 0.58
N VAL A 95 2.81 4.19 -0.06
CA VAL A 95 3.93 3.25 -0.25
C VAL A 95 4.45 2.64 1.06
N THR A 96 4.28 3.36 2.17
CA THR A 96 4.65 2.91 3.51
C THR A 96 3.78 1.73 3.98
N GLY A 97 2.51 1.67 3.57
CA GLY A 97 1.60 0.56 3.88
C GLY A 97 1.98 -0.72 3.15
N PHE A 98 2.42 -0.59 1.91
CA PHE A 98 3.00 -1.69 1.15
C PHE A 98 4.29 -2.22 1.79
N SER A 99 5.16 -1.32 2.25
CA SER A 99 6.35 -1.68 3.01
C SER A 99 6.01 -2.44 4.29
N ASN A 100 5.01 -1.98 5.06
CA ASN A 100 4.56 -2.67 6.25
C ASN A 100 4.08 -4.08 5.94
N ALA A 101 3.21 -4.25 4.93
CA ALA A 101 2.70 -5.57 4.55
C ALA A 101 3.82 -6.54 4.16
N MET A 102 4.82 -6.08 3.39
CA MET A 102 6.00 -6.89 3.05
C MET A 102 6.83 -7.24 4.28
N THR A 103 7.15 -6.26 5.14
CA THR A 103 7.99 -6.49 6.32
C THR A 103 7.28 -7.37 7.34
N SER A 104 5.98 -7.21 7.56
CA SER A 104 5.18 -8.09 8.43
C SER A 104 5.16 -9.53 7.88
N ALA A 105 4.96 -9.72 6.57
CA ALA A 105 5.01 -11.06 5.96
C ALA A 105 6.39 -11.71 6.13
N ALA A 106 7.46 -10.93 6.01
CA ALA A 106 8.83 -11.37 6.24
C ALA A 106 9.07 -11.82 7.70
N LEU A 107 8.55 -11.05 8.66
CA LEU A 107 8.69 -11.35 10.08
C LEU A 107 7.90 -12.59 10.49
N GLU A 108 6.68 -12.74 9.97
CA GLU A 108 5.78 -13.85 10.29
C GLU A 108 6.30 -15.19 9.74
N HIS A 109 6.83 -15.20 8.52
CA HIS A 109 7.35 -16.42 7.87
C HIS A 109 8.87 -16.59 8.04
N LYS A 110 9.49 -15.89 9.01
CA LYS A 110 10.92 -15.99 9.28
C LYS A 110 11.34 -17.42 9.68
N SER A 111 10.47 -18.14 10.40
CA SER A 111 10.74 -19.52 10.85
C SER A 111 10.84 -20.53 9.70
N GLU A 112 10.29 -20.21 8.54
CA GLU A 112 10.30 -21.07 7.34
C GLU A 112 11.58 -20.91 6.50
N GLY A 113 12.52 -20.08 6.96
CA GLY A 113 13.82 -19.84 6.31
C GLY A 113 13.83 -18.67 5.32
N LEU A 114 15.02 -18.35 4.80
CA LEU A 114 15.24 -17.14 3.99
C LEU A 114 14.57 -17.19 2.60
N VAL A 115 14.63 -18.34 1.92
CA VAL A 115 14.17 -18.46 0.52
C VAL A 115 12.69 -18.82 0.47
N PHE A 116 12.31 -19.94 1.06
CA PHE A 116 10.93 -20.44 1.03
C PHE A 116 9.99 -19.73 2.00
N GLY A 117 10.51 -19.22 3.13
CA GLY A 117 9.74 -18.43 4.09
C GLY A 117 9.68 -16.96 3.71
N ILE A 118 10.77 -16.24 3.97
CA ILE A 118 10.82 -14.77 3.81
C ILE A 118 10.65 -14.39 2.33
N GLY A 119 11.50 -14.90 1.44
CA GLY A 119 11.52 -14.53 0.03
C GLY A 119 10.20 -14.82 -0.68
N ALA A 120 9.71 -16.06 -0.59
CA ALA A 120 8.48 -16.46 -1.27
C ALA A 120 7.24 -15.70 -0.77
N ASN A 121 7.10 -15.50 0.55
CA ASN A 121 5.91 -14.84 1.10
C ASN A 121 5.92 -13.31 0.87
N MET A 122 7.08 -12.66 0.96
CA MET A 122 7.21 -11.26 0.55
C MET A 122 6.88 -11.09 -0.94
N PHE A 123 7.40 -11.98 -1.79
CA PHE A 123 7.17 -11.90 -3.23
C PHE A 123 5.74 -12.28 -3.64
N LYS A 124 5.01 -13.06 -2.85
CA LYS A 124 3.60 -13.35 -3.12
C LYS A 124 2.74 -12.08 -3.09
N LEU A 125 3.04 -11.17 -2.17
CA LEU A 125 2.41 -9.84 -2.05
C LEU A 125 2.88 -8.91 -3.18
N THR A 126 4.21 -8.81 -3.37
CA THR A 126 4.82 -7.88 -4.33
C THR A 126 4.63 -8.30 -5.78
N GLY A 127 4.68 -9.60 -6.06
CA GLY A 127 4.62 -10.16 -7.41
C GLY A 127 3.31 -9.84 -8.12
N ALA A 128 2.18 -9.90 -7.41
CA ALA A 128 0.89 -9.49 -7.97
C ALA A 128 0.88 -7.99 -8.32
N VAL A 129 1.37 -7.14 -7.41
CA VAL A 129 1.43 -5.68 -7.62
C VAL A 129 2.33 -5.33 -8.80
N ILE A 130 3.51 -5.95 -8.91
CA ILE A 130 4.43 -5.75 -10.04
C ILE A 130 3.78 -6.21 -11.35
N ALA A 131 3.17 -7.41 -11.38
CA ALA A 131 2.55 -7.94 -12.59
C ALA A 131 1.43 -7.03 -13.12
N PHE A 132 0.49 -6.64 -12.25
CA PHE A 132 -0.60 -5.74 -12.63
C PHE A 132 -0.11 -4.33 -12.94
N GLY A 133 0.88 -3.83 -12.22
CA GLY A 133 1.47 -2.51 -12.44
C GLY A 133 2.16 -2.40 -13.80
N VAL A 134 3.01 -3.37 -14.14
CA VAL A 134 3.71 -3.41 -15.43
C VAL A 134 2.73 -3.63 -16.58
N LEU A 135 1.77 -4.54 -16.43
CA LEU A 135 0.75 -4.77 -17.46
C LEU A 135 -0.10 -3.52 -17.70
N SER A 136 -0.56 -2.86 -16.63
CA SER A 136 -1.34 -1.62 -16.74
C SER A 136 -0.52 -0.50 -17.39
N ALA A 137 0.74 -0.31 -16.99
CA ALA A 137 1.63 0.67 -17.60
C ALA A 137 1.87 0.40 -19.08
N TYR A 138 2.01 -0.87 -19.47
CA TYR A 138 2.14 -1.27 -20.88
C TYR A 138 0.88 -0.93 -21.69
N ILE A 139 -0.30 -1.27 -21.18
CA ILE A 139 -1.57 -0.96 -21.86
C ILE A 139 -1.73 0.55 -22.03
N VAL A 140 -1.56 1.34 -20.96
CA VAL A 140 -1.69 2.80 -21.01
C VAL A 140 -0.64 3.41 -21.95
N GLY A 141 0.59 2.92 -21.91
CA GLY A 141 1.68 3.34 -22.80
C GLY A 141 1.34 3.08 -24.27
N LEU A 142 0.83 1.89 -24.58
CA LEU A 142 0.42 1.50 -25.93
C LEU A 142 -0.75 2.35 -26.42
N THR A 143 -1.80 2.52 -25.61
CA THR A 143 -2.94 3.38 -25.97
C THR A 143 -2.50 4.81 -26.24
N ARG A 144 -1.64 5.38 -25.38
CA ARG A 144 -1.11 6.74 -25.59
C ARG A 144 -0.31 6.85 -26.89
N LEU A 145 0.47 5.84 -27.23
CA LEU A 145 1.26 5.80 -28.46
C LEU A 145 0.36 5.73 -29.70
N LEU A 146 -0.66 4.85 -29.69
CA LEU A 146 -1.63 4.72 -30.77
C LEU A 146 -2.43 6.01 -30.99
N VAL A 147 -2.92 6.64 -29.91
CA VAL A 147 -3.63 7.93 -30.00
C VAL A 147 -2.71 9.01 -30.57
N LYS A 148 -1.45 9.06 -30.15
CA LYS A 148 -0.48 10.03 -30.66
C LYS A 148 -0.20 9.81 -32.16
N MET A 149 -0.09 8.56 -32.61
CA MET A 149 0.05 8.24 -34.04
C MET A 149 -1.18 8.62 -34.85
N LEU A 150 -2.40 8.41 -34.32
CA LEU A 150 -3.65 8.72 -35.01
C LEU A 150 -3.89 10.24 -35.14
N ILE A 151 -3.51 11.03 -34.13
CA ILE A 151 -3.68 12.50 -34.14
C ILE A 151 -2.62 13.19 -35.01
N GLN A 152 -1.44 12.59 -35.13
CA GLN A 152 -0.29 13.15 -35.85
C GLN A 152 -0.23 12.68 -37.32
N SER A 153 -1.25 11.93 -37.77
CA SER A 153 -1.47 11.47 -39.14
C SER A 153 -2.58 12.27 -39.82
#